data_AF-A0A401V4A8-F1
#
_entry.id   AF-A0A401V4A8-F1
#
_cell.length_a   1.000
_cell.length_b   1.000
_cell.length_c   1.000
_cell.angle_alpha   90.00
_cell.angle_beta   90.00
_cell.angle_gamma   90.00
#
_symmetry.space_group_name_H-M   'P 1'
#
loop_
_entity.id
_entity.type
_entity.pdbx_description
1 polymer ?
#
loop_
_entity_poly.entity_id
_entity_poly.type
_entity_poly.pdbx_seq_one_letter_code
_entity_poly.pdbx_strand_id
1 'polypeptide(L)'
;MFSDRLFRLSRRQRISGAALVVALLLVTGLAWSTPQGQRFWEGPSAAEVALQTERARADDLKTQLTAAEEKLTGGRPPVLDTVQKARADDLKAQLDALQAELVATQQALGRAEAEAAAQADTANVVNGELKATRERHNAAAVDTTAKIADLRRQVQELSWKVANPKGYVPPPVTASMTKSQILAASQLFGLYTTQSPFDYAEFNGVEAAVNRNANVSGYFQSWDTPFRPDAVQAAWSRGQIPLLTWESQSQIGSITSDVPEFSLSRIIGGAFDDYLHQYARDITATGLPLVIRFDHEMNGSWYPWSEIRGWDGGSVNGNKPGQYVEMWRHVHDIFEAEGANDLVVWLWAPNRVNKIPSQPHPRQFYPGPEYVDWVGMSGYYRPGDPVPTFDDTYAMTLPMLREAAPGKPIFLAEIGATERGGKKAQWISSLFDGLARPENSDIIGIGWFSLAVTSGEGSGRSTNDWRLDSSPQSLRAAADGFARTGIGLPRP
;
A
#
# COMPACT_ATOMS: atom_id res chain seq x y z
N MET A 1 70.40 -28.91 -23.36
CA MET A 1 70.10 -28.54 -24.75
C MET A 1 68.71 -27.95 -24.76
N PHE A 2 68.59 -26.69 -25.20
CA PHE A 2 67.49 -26.06 -25.95
C PHE A 2 66.11 -26.77 -25.91
N SER A 3 64.96 -26.14 -25.61
CA SER A 3 64.51 -24.79 -25.92
C SER A 3 63.18 -24.49 -25.20
N ASP A 4 63.07 -23.28 -24.64
CA ASP A 4 61.92 -22.37 -24.48
C ASP A 4 60.48 -22.91 -24.33
N ARG A 5 59.77 -22.66 -23.21
CA ARG A 5 59.12 -21.39 -22.79
C ARG A 5 58.15 -20.82 -23.83
N LEU A 6 56.84 -20.83 -23.54
CA LEU A 6 56.06 -19.61 -23.19
C LEU A 6 54.52 -19.83 -23.17
N PHE A 7 53.95 -19.24 -22.11
CA PHE A 7 52.59 -18.72 -21.95
C PHE A 7 51.36 -19.66 -21.87
N ARG A 8 51.07 -20.02 -20.61
CA ARG A 8 49.72 -19.78 -20.05
C ARG A 8 49.28 -18.34 -20.32
N LEU A 9 48.11 -18.15 -20.94
CA LEU A 9 47.16 -17.07 -20.68
C LEU A 9 45.76 -17.67 -20.90
N SER A 10 45.06 -18.09 -19.85
CA SER A 10 44.11 -17.37 -18.98
C SER A 10 42.65 -17.59 -19.39
N ARG A 11 41.81 -17.85 -18.39
CA ARG A 11 40.41 -18.31 -18.42
C ARG A 11 39.41 -17.35 -19.11
N ARG A 12 39.87 -16.30 -19.81
CA ARG A 12 39.05 -15.22 -20.37
C ARG A 12 38.57 -15.41 -21.82
N GLN A 13 38.93 -16.49 -22.52
CA GLN A 13 38.50 -16.73 -23.91
C GLN A 13 37.44 -17.84 -24.08
N ARG A 14 36.85 -18.36 -23.00
CA ARG A 14 35.72 -19.30 -23.08
C ARG A 14 34.36 -18.69 -22.70
N ILE A 15 34.27 -17.38 -22.46
CA ILE A 15 33.07 -16.78 -21.85
C ILE A 15 32.13 -16.10 -22.87
N SER A 16 32.58 -15.74 -24.07
CA SER A 16 31.72 -14.93 -24.97
C SER A 16 30.66 -15.74 -25.75
N GLY A 17 30.94 -16.99 -26.13
CA GLY A 17 29.96 -17.83 -26.85
C GLY A 17 28.90 -18.47 -25.95
N ALA A 18 29.26 -18.81 -24.71
CA ALA A 18 28.32 -19.40 -23.75
C ALA A 18 27.35 -18.35 -23.16
N ALA A 19 27.77 -17.09 -23.05
CA ALA A 19 26.92 -16.02 -22.54
C ALA A 19 25.76 -15.67 -23.50
N LEU A 20 25.96 -15.78 -24.82
CA LEU A 20 24.93 -15.49 -25.82
C LEU A 20 23.83 -16.56 -25.87
N VAL A 21 24.22 -17.84 -25.79
CA VAL A 21 23.27 -18.97 -25.76
C VAL A 21 22.47 -19.01 -24.45
N VAL A 22 23.09 -18.65 -23.32
CA VAL A 22 22.38 -18.55 -22.02
C VAL A 22 21.45 -17.33 -21.97
N ALA A 23 21.82 -16.19 -22.59
CA ALA A 23 20.93 -15.03 -22.71
C ALA A 23 19.71 -15.31 -23.62
N LEU A 24 19.91 -16.04 -24.72
CA LEU A 24 18.84 -16.47 -25.64
C LEU A 24 17.84 -17.43 -24.98
N LEU A 25 18.32 -18.35 -24.12
CA LEU A 25 17.48 -19.29 -23.38
C LEU A 25 16.73 -18.62 -22.21
N LEU A 26 17.32 -17.61 -21.57
CA LEU A 26 16.65 -16.86 -20.50
C LEU A 26 15.53 -15.94 -21.02
N VAL A 27 15.68 -15.36 -22.22
CA VAL A 27 14.64 -14.52 -22.85
C VAL A 27 13.47 -15.37 -23.37
N THR A 28 13.72 -16.54 -23.96
CA THR A 28 12.66 -17.48 -24.36
C THR A 28 11.91 -18.06 -23.15
N GLY A 29 12.58 -18.26 -22.01
CA GLY A 29 11.93 -18.67 -20.76
C GLY A 29 11.09 -17.55 -20.10
N LEU A 30 11.55 -16.29 -20.15
CA LEU A 30 10.82 -15.14 -19.58
C LEU A 30 9.58 -14.74 -20.39
N ALA A 31 9.61 -14.88 -21.71
CA ALA A 31 8.45 -14.64 -22.59
C ALA A 31 7.34 -15.69 -22.44
N TRP A 32 7.67 -16.90 -22.00
CA TRP A 32 6.70 -17.99 -21.76
C TRP A 32 6.20 -18.10 -20.31
N SER A 33 6.76 -17.31 -19.36
CA SER A 33 6.45 -17.47 -17.92
C SER A 33 5.91 -16.22 -17.21
N THR A 34 5.59 -15.13 -17.92
CA THR A 34 4.96 -13.96 -17.28
C THR A 34 3.53 -13.68 -17.77
N PRO A 35 2.52 -13.85 -16.89
CA PRO A 35 1.17 -13.38 -17.14
C PRO A 35 1.06 -11.87 -16.85
N GLN A 36 0.45 -11.15 -17.79
CA GLN A 36 -0.16 -9.81 -17.71
C GLN A 36 0.58 -8.66 -16.99
N GLY A 37 0.73 -7.53 -17.71
CA GLY A 37 0.77 -6.21 -17.10
C GLY A 37 2.11 -5.46 -17.22
N GLN A 38 2.10 -4.41 -18.05
CA GLN A 38 2.96 -3.23 -18.03
C GLN A 38 4.48 -3.38 -17.84
N ARG A 39 5.22 -3.20 -18.94
CA ARG A 39 6.11 -2.05 -19.22
C ARG A 39 6.83 -2.37 -20.53
N PHE A 40 6.50 -1.66 -21.61
CA PHE A 40 7.33 -1.71 -22.80
C PHE A 40 8.68 -1.10 -22.43
N TRP A 41 9.72 -1.91 -22.50
CA TRP A 41 11.05 -1.37 -22.53
C TRP A 41 11.25 -0.76 -23.92
N GLU A 42 11.25 0.57 -24.01
CA GLU A 42 11.52 1.33 -25.26
C GLU A 42 13.02 1.40 -25.60
N GLY A 43 13.84 0.56 -24.97
CA GLY A 43 15.24 0.42 -25.34
C GLY A 43 15.40 -0.49 -26.58
N PRO A 44 16.55 -0.41 -27.27
CA PRO A 44 16.87 -1.30 -28.37
C PRO A 44 16.98 -2.73 -27.88
N SER A 45 16.20 -3.70 -28.39
CA SER A 45 16.25 -5.12 -28.02
C SER A 45 17.67 -5.64 -27.77
N ALA A 46 17.83 -6.67 -26.94
CA ALA A 46 19.16 -7.26 -26.70
C ALA A 46 19.88 -7.63 -28.02
N ALA A 47 19.12 -7.97 -29.07
CA ALA A 47 19.62 -8.16 -30.42
C ALA A 47 20.06 -6.85 -31.09
N GLU A 48 19.32 -5.76 -30.95
CA GLU A 48 19.71 -4.43 -31.44
C GLU A 48 20.92 -3.86 -30.70
N VAL A 49 21.05 -4.05 -29.38
CA VAL A 49 22.25 -3.66 -28.62
C VAL A 49 23.46 -4.48 -29.04
N ALA A 50 23.29 -5.79 -29.25
CA ALA A 50 24.36 -6.65 -29.75
C ALA A 50 24.78 -6.23 -31.17
N LEU A 51 23.82 -5.95 -32.06
CA LEU A 51 24.08 -5.47 -33.42
C LEU A 51 24.79 -4.11 -33.44
N GLN A 52 24.38 -3.17 -32.57
CA GLN A 52 25.02 -1.87 -32.42
C GLN A 52 26.45 -2.00 -31.87
N THR A 53 26.66 -2.90 -30.90
CA THR A 53 27.99 -3.17 -30.32
C THR A 53 28.93 -3.79 -31.35
N GLU A 54 28.48 -4.77 -32.13
CA GLU A 54 29.31 -5.38 -33.17
C GLU A 54 29.57 -4.44 -34.36
N ARG A 55 28.61 -3.56 -34.72
CA ARG A 55 28.84 -2.48 -35.71
C ARG A 55 29.92 -1.51 -35.24
N ALA A 56 29.82 -1.02 -34.00
CA ALA A 56 30.81 -0.12 -33.43
C ALA A 56 32.22 -0.76 -33.39
N ARG A 57 32.29 -2.07 -33.13
CA ARG A 57 33.54 -2.83 -33.14
C ARG A 57 34.11 -3.01 -34.56
N ALA A 58 33.26 -3.26 -35.55
CA ALA A 58 33.67 -3.35 -36.95
C ALA A 58 34.23 -2.01 -37.47
N ASP A 59 33.64 -0.89 -37.07
CA ASP A 59 34.10 0.46 -37.46
C ASP A 59 35.45 0.82 -36.82
N ASP A 60 35.67 0.45 -35.55
CA ASP A 60 36.97 0.60 -34.87
C ASP A 60 38.07 -0.25 -35.54
N LEU A 61 37.78 -1.52 -35.86
CA LEU A 61 38.69 -2.41 -36.59
C LEU A 61 39.06 -1.87 -37.96
N LYS A 62 38.08 -1.32 -38.70
CA LYS A 62 38.30 -0.69 -40.01
C LYS A 62 39.23 0.53 -39.90
N THR A 63 39.04 1.36 -38.88
CA THR A 63 39.89 2.53 -38.61
C THR A 63 41.33 2.11 -38.30
N GLN A 64 41.52 1.06 -37.50
CA GLN A 64 42.85 0.53 -37.18
C GLN A 64 43.54 -0.09 -38.40
N LEU A 65 42.79 -0.77 -39.29
CA LEU A 65 43.31 -1.34 -40.52
C LEU A 65 43.84 -0.25 -41.46
N THR A 66 43.08 0.82 -41.68
CA THR A 66 43.51 1.96 -42.51
C THR A 66 44.79 2.62 -41.96
N ALA A 67 44.88 2.82 -40.64
CA ALA A 67 46.09 3.37 -40.02
C ALA A 67 47.32 2.45 -40.12
N ALA A 68 47.10 1.13 -40.18
CA ALA A 68 48.18 0.16 -40.38
C ALA A 68 48.66 0.14 -41.84
N GLU A 69 47.74 0.23 -42.81
CA GLU A 69 48.04 0.32 -44.24
C GLU A 69 48.82 1.60 -44.59
N GLU A 70 48.49 2.75 -43.98
CA GLU A 70 49.24 4.00 -44.14
C GLU A 70 50.69 3.87 -43.66
N LYS A 71 50.91 3.24 -42.49
CA LYS A 71 52.27 3.02 -41.94
C LYS A 71 53.13 2.09 -42.79
N LEU A 72 52.52 1.19 -43.57
CA LEU A 72 53.21 0.26 -44.46
C LEU A 72 53.72 0.92 -45.76
N THR A 73 53.14 2.05 -46.18
CA THR A 73 53.44 2.67 -47.50
C THR A 73 54.51 3.78 -47.46
N GLY A 74 54.93 4.25 -46.27
CA GLY A 74 55.94 5.30 -46.11
C GLY A 74 57.38 4.81 -45.87
N GLY A 75 58.15 4.53 -46.93
CA GLY A 75 59.65 4.57 -47.00
C GLY A 75 60.53 3.76 -45.99
N ARG A 76 61.18 2.69 -46.49
CA ARG A 76 61.94 1.52 -45.88
C ARG A 76 63.38 1.72 -45.30
N PRO A 77 64.14 0.70 -44.75
CA PRO A 77 63.86 -0.70 -44.26
C PRO A 77 64.65 -1.13 -42.95
N PRO A 78 64.82 -2.42 -42.52
CA PRO A 78 64.03 -3.68 -42.65
C PRO A 78 63.74 -4.40 -41.29
N VAL A 79 62.71 -5.28 -41.27
CA VAL A 79 62.49 -6.52 -40.44
C VAL A 79 61.01 -6.72 -40.01
N LEU A 80 60.13 -5.72 -40.06
CA LEU A 80 58.74 -5.83 -39.55
C LEU A 80 57.62 -5.97 -40.60
N ASP A 81 57.94 -6.02 -41.90
CA ASP A 81 56.99 -5.99 -43.02
C ASP A 81 56.06 -7.24 -43.06
N THR A 82 56.56 -8.41 -42.67
CA THR A 82 55.77 -9.67 -42.70
C THR A 82 54.74 -9.78 -41.57
N VAL A 83 55.04 -9.25 -40.37
CA VAL A 83 54.11 -9.29 -39.23
C VAL A 83 52.95 -8.31 -39.44
N GLN A 84 53.23 -7.14 -40.00
CA GLN A 84 52.20 -6.15 -40.31
C GLN A 84 51.29 -6.60 -41.46
N LYS A 85 51.86 -7.24 -42.50
CA LYS A 85 51.08 -7.85 -43.58
C LYS A 85 50.22 -9.03 -43.07
N ALA A 86 50.79 -9.92 -42.27
CA ALA A 86 50.03 -11.02 -41.67
C ALA A 86 48.90 -10.53 -40.77
N ARG A 87 49.09 -9.40 -40.07
CA ARG A 87 48.04 -8.77 -39.26
C ARG A 87 46.94 -8.13 -40.10
N ALA A 88 47.28 -7.50 -41.23
CA ALA A 88 46.30 -6.98 -42.17
C ALA A 88 45.48 -8.11 -42.83
N ASP A 89 46.12 -9.22 -43.19
CA ASP A 89 45.46 -10.40 -43.75
C ASP A 89 44.52 -11.08 -42.71
N ASP A 90 44.93 -11.16 -41.44
CA ASP A 90 44.10 -11.66 -40.33
C ASP A 90 42.90 -10.75 -40.04
N LEU A 91 43.10 -9.43 -40.05
CA LEU A 91 42.03 -8.43 -39.92
C LEU A 91 41.01 -8.55 -41.06
N LYS A 92 41.47 -8.78 -42.28
CA LYS A 92 40.60 -8.97 -43.45
C LYS A 92 39.79 -10.25 -43.34
N ALA A 93 40.40 -11.35 -42.92
CA ALA A 93 39.70 -12.61 -42.68
C ALA A 93 38.63 -12.49 -41.57
N GLN A 94 38.91 -11.72 -40.51
CA GLN A 94 37.94 -11.45 -39.45
C GLN A 94 36.78 -10.57 -39.93
N LEU A 95 37.05 -9.58 -40.79
CA LEU A 95 36.01 -8.74 -41.38
C LEU A 95 35.10 -9.55 -42.31
N ASP A 96 35.67 -10.42 -43.14
CA ASP A 96 34.91 -11.30 -44.04
C ASP A 96 34.04 -12.29 -43.25
N ALA A 97 34.56 -12.83 -42.14
CA ALA A 97 33.81 -13.70 -41.23
C ALA A 97 32.63 -12.97 -40.56
N LEU A 98 32.87 -11.75 -40.06
CA LEU A 98 31.83 -10.91 -39.45
C LEU A 98 30.76 -10.49 -40.46
N GLN A 99 31.14 -10.19 -41.70
CA GLN A 99 30.18 -9.89 -42.77
C GLN A 99 29.32 -11.11 -43.12
N ALA A 100 29.90 -12.30 -43.15
CA ALA A 100 29.15 -13.55 -43.36
C ALA A 100 28.17 -13.82 -42.21
N GLU A 101 28.58 -13.57 -40.96
CA GLU A 101 27.75 -13.75 -39.77
C GLU A 101 26.60 -12.73 -39.71
N LEU A 102 26.84 -11.49 -40.15
CA LEU A 102 25.82 -10.45 -40.29
C LEU A 102 24.73 -10.86 -41.30
N VAL A 103 25.13 -11.37 -42.46
CA VAL A 103 24.20 -11.85 -43.51
C VAL A 103 23.39 -13.05 -43.01
N ALA A 104 24.03 -14.00 -42.33
CA ALA A 104 23.34 -15.16 -41.75
C ALA A 104 22.30 -14.75 -40.69
N THR A 105 22.63 -13.73 -39.89
CA THR A 105 21.73 -13.19 -38.86
C THR A 105 20.55 -12.44 -39.48
N GLN A 106 20.76 -11.65 -40.54
CA GLN A 106 19.68 -11.00 -41.28
C GLN A 106 18.72 -12.02 -41.93
N GLN A 107 19.24 -13.13 -42.46
CA GLN A 107 18.41 -14.20 -43.03
C GLN A 107 17.64 -14.99 -41.95
N ALA A 108 18.17 -15.11 -40.74
CA ALA A 108 17.44 -15.69 -39.61
C ALA A 108 16.30 -14.78 -39.14
N LEU A 109 16.52 -13.47 -39.10
CA LEU A 109 15.49 -12.48 -38.75
C LEU A 109 14.35 -12.48 -39.79
N GLY A 110 14.66 -12.44 -41.09
CA GLY A 110 13.64 -12.49 -42.14
C GLY A 110 12.83 -13.79 -42.14
N ARG A 111 13.41 -14.92 -41.71
CA ARG A 111 12.68 -16.19 -41.53
C ARG A 111 11.73 -16.15 -40.33
N ALA A 112 12.17 -15.57 -39.20
CA ALA A 112 11.32 -15.39 -38.02
C ALA A 112 10.16 -14.41 -38.28
N GLU A 113 10.40 -13.34 -39.04
CA GLU A 113 9.36 -12.40 -39.47
C GLU A 113 8.36 -13.04 -40.45
N ALA A 114 8.84 -13.90 -41.36
CA ALA A 114 7.98 -14.67 -42.27
C ALA A 114 7.15 -15.75 -41.54
N GLU A 115 7.70 -16.41 -40.52
CA GLU A 115 6.97 -17.35 -39.65
C GLU A 115 5.91 -16.63 -38.79
N ALA A 116 6.23 -15.44 -38.29
CA ALA A 116 5.27 -14.59 -37.57
C ALA A 116 4.14 -14.08 -38.49
N ALA A 117 4.45 -13.76 -39.75
CA ALA A 117 3.46 -13.38 -40.77
C ALA A 117 2.59 -14.57 -41.21
N ALA A 118 3.16 -15.78 -41.35
CA ALA A 118 2.40 -16.99 -41.69
C ALA A 118 1.45 -17.44 -40.55
N GLN A 119 1.77 -17.11 -39.30
CA GLN A 119 0.88 -17.33 -38.15
C GLN A 119 -0.27 -16.30 -38.06
N ALA A 120 -0.24 -15.23 -38.86
CA ALA A 120 -1.30 -14.22 -38.89
C ALA A 120 -2.50 -14.57 -39.79
N ASP A 121 -2.36 -15.52 -40.73
CA ASP A 121 -3.44 -15.88 -41.68
C ASP A 121 -4.41 -16.99 -41.17
N THR A 122 -4.13 -17.63 -40.02
CA THR A 122 -5.05 -18.60 -39.37
C THR A 122 -5.90 -17.95 -38.27
N ALA A 123 -5.90 -16.61 -38.16
CA ALA A 123 -6.56 -15.87 -37.08
C ALA A 123 -8.01 -15.39 -37.40
N ASN A 124 -8.49 -15.53 -38.64
CA ASN A 124 -9.78 -14.96 -39.06
C ASN A 124 -10.99 -15.92 -38.99
N VAL A 125 -10.78 -17.24 -38.85
CA VAL A 125 -11.90 -18.21 -38.67
C VAL A 125 -12.29 -18.34 -37.19
N VAL A 126 -11.34 -18.20 -36.27
CA VAL A 126 -11.54 -18.41 -34.81
C VAL A 126 -12.23 -17.22 -34.14
N ASN A 127 -12.09 -15.99 -34.66
CA ASN A 127 -12.69 -14.79 -34.06
C ASN A 127 -14.22 -14.69 -34.22
N GLY A 128 -14.81 -15.39 -35.19
CA GLY A 128 -16.27 -15.46 -35.36
C GLY A 128 -16.97 -16.32 -34.31
N GLU A 129 -16.38 -17.48 -34.00
CA GLU A 129 -16.93 -18.41 -32.99
C GLU A 129 -16.69 -17.90 -31.55
N LEU A 130 -15.61 -17.15 -31.31
CA LEU A 130 -15.32 -16.58 -30.00
C LEU A 130 -16.30 -15.47 -29.59
N LYS A 131 -16.82 -14.69 -30.54
CA LYS A 131 -17.81 -13.62 -30.24
C LYS A 131 -19.15 -14.19 -29.79
N ALA A 132 -19.65 -15.20 -30.49
CA ALA A 132 -20.88 -15.92 -30.13
C ALA A 132 -20.74 -16.76 -28.84
N THR A 133 -19.50 -17.10 -28.46
CA THR A 133 -19.19 -17.77 -27.19
C THR A 133 -19.03 -16.78 -26.04
N ARG A 134 -18.45 -15.60 -26.27
CA ARG A 134 -18.34 -14.49 -25.29
C ARG A 134 -19.69 -13.92 -24.87
N GLU A 135 -20.62 -13.78 -25.80
CA GLU A 135 -21.98 -13.30 -25.49
C GLU A 135 -22.76 -14.34 -24.65
N ARG A 136 -22.50 -15.64 -24.84
CA ARG A 136 -23.02 -16.72 -23.98
C ARG A 136 -22.30 -16.82 -22.63
N HIS A 137 -21.01 -16.51 -22.57
CA HIS A 137 -20.21 -16.55 -21.33
C HIS A 137 -20.45 -15.35 -20.40
N ASN A 138 -20.75 -14.16 -20.94
CA ASN A 138 -21.05 -12.98 -20.13
C ASN A 138 -22.37 -13.12 -19.32
N ALA A 139 -23.29 -13.98 -19.76
CA ALA A 139 -24.49 -14.33 -18.98
C ALA A 139 -24.20 -15.34 -17.84
N ALA A 140 -23.15 -16.15 -17.95
CA ALA A 140 -22.74 -17.14 -16.95
C ALA A 140 -21.71 -16.60 -15.92
N ALA A 141 -21.06 -15.47 -16.21
CA ALA A 141 -20.03 -14.85 -15.35
C ALA A 141 -20.60 -14.14 -14.10
N VAL A 142 -21.89 -13.75 -14.12
CA VAL A 142 -22.58 -13.17 -12.95
C VAL A 142 -22.89 -14.26 -11.90
N ASP A 143 -23.33 -15.43 -12.35
CA ASP A 143 -23.65 -16.58 -11.48
C ASP A 143 -22.40 -17.23 -10.88
N THR A 144 -21.29 -17.25 -11.62
CA THR A 144 -20.03 -17.83 -11.16
C THR A 144 -19.31 -16.93 -10.15
N THR A 145 -19.38 -15.61 -10.31
CA THR A 145 -18.81 -14.65 -9.35
C THR A 145 -19.56 -14.67 -8.02
N ALA A 146 -20.90 -14.74 -8.06
CA ALA A 146 -21.72 -14.90 -6.86
C ALA A 146 -21.46 -16.25 -6.16
N LYS A 147 -21.33 -17.35 -6.91
CA LYS A 147 -20.98 -18.67 -6.37
C LYS A 147 -19.58 -18.73 -5.78
N ILE A 148 -18.60 -18.04 -6.37
CA ILE A 148 -17.24 -17.95 -5.83
C ILE A 148 -17.23 -17.09 -4.55
N ALA A 149 -17.98 -16.00 -4.49
CA ALA A 149 -18.14 -15.20 -3.28
C ALA A 149 -18.81 -16.01 -2.16
N ASP A 150 -19.86 -16.77 -2.47
CA ASP A 150 -20.54 -17.63 -1.50
C ASP A 150 -19.66 -18.81 -1.04
N LEU A 151 -18.94 -19.47 -1.95
CA LEU A 151 -17.94 -20.49 -1.60
C LEU A 151 -16.81 -19.91 -0.72
N ARG A 152 -16.37 -18.68 -0.98
CA ARG A 152 -15.38 -18.01 -0.14
C ARG A 152 -15.93 -17.67 1.23
N ARG A 153 -17.16 -17.16 1.33
CA ARG A 153 -17.88 -16.95 2.61
C ARG A 153 -17.96 -18.24 3.41
N GLN A 154 -18.36 -19.35 2.77
CA GLN A 154 -18.42 -20.66 3.40
C GLN A 154 -17.04 -21.16 3.86
N VAL A 155 -15.99 -20.95 3.06
CA VAL A 155 -14.60 -21.28 3.44
C VAL A 155 -14.11 -20.41 4.59
N GLN A 156 -14.49 -19.14 4.66
CA GLN A 156 -14.15 -18.22 5.76
C GLN A 156 -14.87 -18.62 7.05
N GLU A 157 -16.18 -18.92 6.97
CA GLU A 157 -16.95 -19.46 8.10
C GLU A 157 -16.39 -20.78 8.61
N LEU A 158 -16.01 -21.69 7.71
CA LEU A 158 -15.39 -22.97 8.06
C LEU A 158 -13.99 -22.79 8.62
N SER A 159 -13.18 -21.89 8.06
CA SER A 159 -11.84 -21.58 8.58
C SER A 159 -11.93 -20.95 9.97
N TRP A 160 -12.93 -20.11 10.23
CA TRP A 160 -13.22 -19.57 11.56
C TRP A 160 -13.66 -20.67 12.54
N LYS A 161 -14.59 -21.56 12.14
CA LYS A 161 -15.03 -22.71 12.96
C LYS A 161 -13.88 -23.68 13.27
N VAL A 162 -12.93 -23.83 12.35
CA VAL A 162 -11.74 -24.68 12.50
C VAL A 162 -10.66 -24.00 13.36
N ALA A 163 -10.48 -22.68 13.22
CA ALA A 163 -9.57 -21.90 14.06
C ALA A 163 -10.10 -21.71 15.50
N ASN A 164 -11.42 -21.81 15.70
CA ASN A 164 -12.11 -21.73 17.00
C ASN A 164 -12.87 -23.03 17.31
N PRO A 165 -12.17 -24.18 17.49
CA PRO A 165 -12.78 -25.52 17.57
C PRO A 165 -13.60 -25.79 18.84
N LYS A 166 -13.53 -24.87 19.81
CA LYS A 166 -14.52 -24.66 20.86
C LYS A 166 -14.79 -23.16 20.83
N GLY A 167 -16.05 -22.76 20.66
CA GLY A 167 -16.42 -21.35 20.59
C GLY A 167 -15.63 -20.56 21.62
N TYR A 168 -14.78 -19.64 21.17
CA TYR A 168 -14.34 -18.55 22.01
C TYR A 168 -15.64 -17.86 22.41
N VAL A 169 -16.15 -18.22 23.59
CA VAL A 169 -17.18 -17.48 24.27
C VAL A 169 -16.37 -16.36 24.90
N PRO A 170 -16.38 -15.13 24.33
CA PRO A 170 -15.80 -14.01 25.04
C PRO A 170 -16.36 -14.01 26.47
N PRO A 171 -15.55 -13.66 27.48
CA PRO A 171 -16.06 -13.58 28.84
C PRO A 171 -17.37 -12.77 28.80
N PRO A 172 -18.42 -13.21 29.53
CA PRO A 172 -19.69 -12.51 29.50
C PRO A 172 -19.45 -11.03 29.80
N VAL A 173 -19.98 -10.15 28.96
CA VAL A 173 -19.86 -8.70 29.17
C VAL A 173 -20.52 -8.39 30.51
N THR A 174 -19.72 -8.04 31.50
CA THR A 174 -20.18 -7.77 32.86
C THR A 174 -20.67 -6.33 33.02
N ALA A 175 -20.19 -5.42 32.18
CA ALA A 175 -20.65 -4.05 32.06
C ALA A 175 -20.25 -3.47 30.70
N SER A 176 -21.09 -2.60 30.15
CA SER A 176 -20.75 -1.71 29.04
C SER A 176 -21.18 -0.28 29.39
N MET A 177 -20.53 0.70 28.76
CA MET A 177 -21.04 2.07 28.82
C MET A 177 -22.28 2.19 27.93
N THR A 178 -23.14 3.17 28.18
CA THR A 178 -24.15 3.63 27.20
C THR A 178 -23.49 4.57 26.18
N LYS A 179 -24.15 4.84 25.05
CA LYS A 179 -23.70 5.88 24.10
C LYS A 179 -23.46 7.22 24.81
N SER A 180 -24.39 7.67 25.66
CA SER A 180 -24.25 8.93 26.42
C SER A 180 -23.04 8.95 27.36
N GLN A 181 -22.73 7.83 28.01
CA GLN A 181 -21.53 7.71 28.83
C GLN A 181 -20.27 7.76 27.97
N ILE A 182 -20.25 7.14 26.79
CA ILE A 182 -19.13 7.23 25.85
C ILE A 182 -18.93 8.70 25.44
N LEU A 183 -19.99 9.39 25.02
CA LEU A 183 -19.92 10.81 24.61
C LEU A 183 -19.34 11.74 25.69
N ALA A 184 -19.56 11.42 26.97
CA ALA A 184 -19.04 12.18 28.10
C ALA A 184 -17.63 11.75 28.55
N ALA A 185 -17.08 10.67 27.98
CA ALA A 185 -15.79 10.12 28.37
C ALA A 185 -14.64 11.03 27.92
N SER A 186 -13.59 11.09 28.72
CA SER A 186 -12.38 11.84 28.45
C SER A 186 -11.16 11.11 28.99
N GLN A 187 -9.97 11.66 28.73
CA GLN A 187 -8.69 11.03 29.07
C GLN A 187 -8.56 9.62 28.48
N LEU A 188 -9.08 9.41 27.27
CA LEU A 188 -9.14 8.11 26.63
C LEU A 188 -7.77 7.71 26.05
N PHE A 189 -7.27 6.55 26.49
CA PHE A 189 -6.18 5.85 25.81
C PHE A 189 -6.75 4.75 24.92
N GLY A 190 -6.64 4.91 23.61
CA GLY A 190 -6.90 3.89 22.62
C GLY A 190 -5.64 3.26 22.10
N LEU A 191 -5.74 1.98 21.76
CA LEU A 191 -4.63 1.19 21.25
C LEU A 191 -5.09 0.31 20.09
N TYR A 192 -4.30 0.30 19.01
CA TYR A 192 -4.40 -0.63 17.91
C TYR A 192 -3.16 -1.53 17.92
N THR A 193 -3.35 -2.83 17.87
CA THR A 193 -2.29 -3.83 17.70
C THR A 193 -2.64 -4.76 16.55
N THR A 194 -1.74 -5.68 16.19
CA THR A 194 -1.89 -6.54 14.99
C THR A 194 -3.20 -7.33 14.95
N GLN A 195 -3.71 -7.72 16.12
CA GLN A 195 -4.88 -8.58 16.23
C GLN A 195 -5.95 -8.01 17.16
N SER A 196 -5.87 -6.75 17.60
CA SER A 196 -6.94 -6.17 18.43
C SER A 196 -8.27 -6.09 17.66
N PRO A 197 -9.43 -6.32 18.31
CA PRO A 197 -9.64 -6.88 19.66
C PRO A 197 -9.77 -8.42 19.69
N PHE A 198 -9.33 -9.12 18.65
CA PHE A 198 -9.47 -10.58 18.51
C PHE A 198 -8.41 -11.36 19.31
N ASP A 199 -7.21 -10.81 19.46
CA ASP A 199 -6.15 -11.31 20.34
C ASP A 199 -5.49 -10.13 21.08
N TYR A 200 -5.37 -10.30 22.40
CA TYR A 200 -4.87 -9.29 23.32
C TYR A 200 -3.43 -9.53 23.80
N ALA A 201 -2.71 -10.53 23.29
CA ALA A 201 -1.34 -10.81 23.75
C ALA A 201 -0.40 -9.60 23.57
N GLU A 202 -0.33 -9.06 22.34
CA GLU A 202 0.44 -7.85 22.03
C GLU A 202 -0.11 -6.63 22.78
N PHE A 203 -1.44 -6.52 22.84
CA PHE A 203 -2.15 -5.43 23.51
C PHE A 203 -1.78 -5.33 25.00
N ASN A 204 -1.89 -6.44 25.73
CA ASN A 204 -1.54 -6.54 27.14
C ASN A 204 -0.06 -6.22 27.39
N GLY A 205 0.81 -6.62 26.47
CA GLY A 205 2.24 -6.33 26.50
C GLY A 205 2.52 -4.83 26.46
N VAL A 206 1.89 -4.12 25.52
CA VAL A 206 2.02 -2.66 25.40
C VAL A 206 1.46 -1.96 26.64
N GLU A 207 0.27 -2.32 27.11
CA GLU A 207 -0.32 -1.73 28.33
C GLU A 207 0.57 -1.92 29.57
N ALA A 208 1.18 -3.11 29.72
CA ALA A 208 2.12 -3.39 30.80
C ALA A 208 3.39 -2.54 30.66
N ALA A 209 3.91 -2.41 29.45
CA ALA A 209 5.15 -1.68 29.17
C ALA A 209 5.02 -0.16 29.44
N VAL A 210 3.84 0.42 29.22
CA VAL A 210 3.57 1.84 29.52
C VAL A 210 2.93 2.07 30.89
N ASN A 211 2.73 1.01 31.67
CA ASN A 211 2.06 1.03 32.98
C ASN A 211 0.68 1.73 32.95
N ARG A 212 -0.10 1.47 31.91
CA ARG A 212 -1.42 2.08 31.70
C ARG A 212 -2.33 1.14 30.93
N ASN A 213 -3.58 1.04 31.36
CA ASN A 213 -4.59 0.26 30.65
C ASN A 213 -5.33 1.16 29.65
N ALA A 214 -5.60 0.65 28.45
CA ALA A 214 -6.35 1.33 27.41
C ALA A 214 -7.85 1.30 27.71
N ASN A 215 -8.53 2.43 27.46
CA ASN A 215 -9.98 2.57 27.48
C ASN A 215 -10.62 2.11 26.17
N VAL A 216 -9.87 2.17 25.06
CA VAL A 216 -10.40 1.96 23.71
C VAL A 216 -9.60 0.88 23.00
N SER A 217 -10.30 -0.12 22.44
CA SER A 217 -9.69 -1.12 21.56
C SER A 217 -9.99 -0.75 20.11
N GLY A 218 -8.96 -0.25 19.41
CA GLY A 218 -9.06 0.12 18.01
C GLY A 218 -8.85 -1.08 17.09
N TYR A 219 -9.64 -1.16 16.01
CA TYR A 219 -9.47 -2.15 14.94
C TYR A 219 -10.03 -1.66 13.62
N PHE A 220 -9.74 -2.38 12.54
CA PHE A 220 -10.16 -2.05 11.18
C PHE A 220 -11.06 -3.15 10.62
N GLN A 221 -12.07 -2.77 9.84
CA GLN A 221 -12.89 -3.70 9.08
C GLN A 221 -13.31 -3.07 7.75
N SER A 222 -13.25 -3.87 6.69
CA SER A 222 -13.68 -3.48 5.34
C SER A 222 -15.09 -4.03 5.01
N TRP A 223 -15.76 -3.45 4.01
CA TRP A 223 -17.16 -3.72 3.67
C TRP A 223 -17.44 -5.08 3.01
N ASP A 224 -16.41 -5.82 2.62
CA ASP A 224 -16.54 -7.19 2.11
C ASP A 224 -16.66 -8.26 3.21
N THR A 225 -16.87 -7.84 4.46
CA THR A 225 -17.07 -8.73 5.61
C THR A 225 -18.31 -8.34 6.43
N PRO A 226 -19.06 -9.31 6.97
CA PRO A 226 -20.20 -9.02 7.84
C PRO A 226 -19.75 -8.38 9.16
N PHE A 227 -20.67 -7.73 9.88
CA PHE A 227 -20.40 -7.19 11.21
C PHE A 227 -19.83 -8.28 12.15
N ARG A 228 -18.88 -7.89 13.00
CA ARG A 228 -18.17 -8.78 13.93
C ARG A 228 -18.60 -8.50 15.37
N PRO A 229 -19.73 -9.08 15.83
CA PRO A 229 -20.21 -8.85 17.19
C PRO A 229 -19.22 -9.37 18.25
N ASP A 230 -18.41 -10.38 17.91
CA ASP A 230 -17.37 -10.91 18.79
C ASP A 230 -16.24 -9.89 19.06
N ALA A 231 -15.93 -9.00 18.11
CA ALA A 231 -14.97 -7.91 18.33
C ALA A 231 -15.46 -6.93 19.41
N VAL A 232 -16.73 -6.54 19.30
CA VAL A 232 -17.41 -5.63 20.25
C VAL A 232 -17.54 -6.28 21.62
N GLN A 233 -17.94 -7.55 21.68
CA GLN A 233 -18.04 -8.31 22.92
C GLN A 233 -16.67 -8.50 23.59
N ALA A 234 -15.62 -8.81 22.82
CA ALA A 234 -14.27 -8.97 23.36
C ALA A 234 -13.76 -7.68 24.01
N ALA A 235 -13.96 -6.52 23.37
CA ALA A 235 -13.62 -5.22 23.95
C ALA A 235 -14.41 -4.94 25.25
N TRP A 236 -15.73 -5.09 25.22
CA TRP A 236 -16.56 -4.84 26.41
C TRP A 236 -16.34 -5.83 27.55
N SER A 237 -15.94 -7.08 27.27
CA SER A 237 -15.57 -8.04 28.31
C SER A 237 -14.38 -7.58 29.17
N ARG A 238 -13.62 -6.59 28.67
CA ARG A 238 -12.49 -5.94 29.33
C ARG A 238 -12.81 -4.51 29.80
N GLY A 239 -14.06 -4.07 29.65
CA GLY A 239 -14.47 -2.69 29.93
C GLY A 239 -13.88 -1.67 28.96
N GLN A 240 -13.56 -2.09 27.74
CA GLN A 240 -12.97 -1.24 26.70
C GLN A 240 -14.02 -0.85 25.66
N ILE A 241 -14.01 0.41 25.24
CA ILE A 241 -14.83 0.93 24.14
C ILE A 241 -14.28 0.35 22.83
N PRO A 242 -15.06 -0.39 22.04
CA PRO A 242 -14.64 -0.79 20.71
C PRO A 242 -14.67 0.42 19.77
N LEU A 243 -13.54 0.69 19.10
CA LEU A 243 -13.46 1.68 18.03
C LEU A 243 -13.17 0.96 16.72
N LEU A 244 -14.19 0.88 15.88
CA LEU A 244 -14.11 0.32 14.55
C LEU A 244 -13.74 1.41 13.55
N THR A 245 -12.59 1.29 12.90
CA THR A 245 -12.35 1.99 11.64
C THR A 245 -12.99 1.20 10.51
N TRP A 246 -14.06 1.74 9.95
CA TRP A 246 -14.89 1.05 8.98
C TRP A 246 -14.63 1.62 7.59
N GLU A 247 -14.25 0.76 6.66
CA GLU A 247 -13.66 1.16 5.38
C GLU A 247 -14.48 0.60 4.21
N SER A 248 -14.99 1.48 3.35
CA SER A 248 -15.65 1.12 2.09
C SER A 248 -14.65 0.64 1.04
N GLN A 249 -14.06 -0.53 1.29
CA GLN A 249 -13.13 -1.22 0.40
C GLN A 249 -13.17 -2.74 0.59
N SER A 250 -12.35 -3.45 -0.19
CA SER A 250 -12.07 -4.88 -0.03
C SER A 250 -10.97 -5.10 1.02
N GLN A 251 -11.15 -6.08 1.91
CA GLN A 251 -10.12 -6.53 2.84
C GLN A 251 -8.97 -7.25 2.10
N ILE A 252 -9.24 -7.78 0.91
CA ILE A 252 -8.27 -8.51 0.09
C ILE A 252 -7.61 -7.55 -0.90
N GLY A 253 -6.28 -7.43 -0.82
CA GLY A 253 -5.46 -6.65 -1.74
C GLY A 253 -4.56 -5.66 -1.02
N SER A 254 -3.75 -4.93 -1.79
CA SER A 254 -3.06 -3.76 -1.26
C SER A 254 -4.05 -2.61 -1.13
N ILE A 255 -3.92 -1.81 -0.06
CA ILE A 255 -4.63 -0.52 0.04
C ILE A 255 -4.31 0.30 -1.21
N THR A 256 -5.35 0.66 -1.97
CA THR A 256 -5.24 1.42 -3.22
C THR A 256 -6.45 2.32 -3.34
N SER A 257 -6.27 3.49 -3.95
CA SER A 257 -7.38 4.39 -4.23
C SER A 257 -8.17 4.01 -5.49
N ASP A 258 -7.65 3.15 -6.36
CA ASP A 258 -8.32 2.72 -7.60
C ASP A 258 -9.18 1.46 -7.36
N VAL A 259 -10.40 1.68 -6.86
CA VAL A 259 -11.37 0.65 -6.46
C VAL A 259 -12.79 1.11 -6.83
N PRO A 260 -13.12 1.17 -8.13
CA PRO A 260 -14.35 1.82 -8.61
C PRO A 260 -15.65 1.16 -8.13
N GLU A 261 -15.61 -0.11 -7.72
CA GLU A 261 -16.75 -0.82 -7.14
C GLU A 261 -17.28 -0.15 -5.86
N PHE A 262 -16.40 0.50 -5.08
CA PHE A 262 -16.71 1.27 -3.87
C PHE A 262 -16.70 2.79 -4.11
N SER A 263 -16.84 3.24 -5.36
CA SER A 263 -17.02 4.68 -5.63
C SER A 263 -18.21 5.26 -4.85
N LEU A 264 -18.06 6.51 -4.38
CA LEU A 264 -19.06 7.19 -3.57
C LEU A 264 -20.42 7.25 -4.28
N SER A 265 -20.42 7.47 -5.60
CA SER A 265 -21.64 7.50 -6.40
C SER A 265 -22.44 6.20 -6.38
N ARG A 266 -21.78 5.05 -6.26
CA ARG A 266 -22.45 3.74 -6.16
C ARG A 266 -23.03 3.51 -4.77
N ILE A 267 -22.30 3.93 -3.73
CA ILE A 267 -22.76 3.87 -2.34
C ILE A 267 -24.01 4.74 -2.16
N ILE A 268 -23.93 6.01 -2.56
CA ILE A 268 -25.07 6.94 -2.57
C ILE A 268 -26.24 6.40 -3.40
N GLY A 269 -25.94 5.75 -4.53
CA GLY A 269 -26.94 5.13 -5.41
C GLY A 269 -27.59 3.87 -4.85
N GLY A 270 -27.26 3.46 -3.63
CA GLY A 270 -27.89 2.36 -2.91
C GLY A 270 -27.30 0.98 -3.18
N ALA A 271 -26.15 0.88 -3.88
CA ALA A 271 -25.58 -0.41 -4.27
C ALA A 271 -25.14 -1.29 -3.08
N PHE A 272 -25.04 -0.70 -1.88
CA PHE A 272 -24.61 -1.37 -0.65
C PHE A 272 -25.69 -1.32 0.45
N ASP A 273 -26.90 -0.83 0.17
CA ASP A 273 -27.91 -0.57 1.20
C ASP A 273 -28.34 -1.84 1.92
N ASP A 274 -28.53 -2.96 1.21
CA ASP A 274 -28.86 -4.25 1.83
C ASP A 274 -27.80 -4.67 2.86
N TYR A 275 -26.51 -4.47 2.52
CA TYR A 275 -25.40 -4.74 3.42
C TYR A 275 -25.43 -3.78 4.63
N LEU A 276 -25.65 -2.48 4.40
CA LEU A 276 -25.70 -1.47 5.46
C LEU A 276 -26.88 -1.69 6.42
N HIS A 277 -28.06 -2.01 5.91
CA HIS A 277 -29.23 -2.37 6.71
C HIS A 277 -28.96 -3.62 7.56
N GLN A 278 -28.36 -4.66 6.97
CA GLN A 278 -28.00 -5.86 7.73
C GLN A 278 -26.95 -5.55 8.80
N TYR A 279 -25.92 -4.78 8.47
CA TYR A 279 -24.86 -4.38 9.40
C TYR A 279 -25.41 -3.59 10.59
N ALA A 280 -26.32 -2.63 10.33
CA ALA A 280 -26.98 -1.85 11.37
C ALA A 280 -27.87 -2.73 12.27
N ARG A 281 -28.66 -3.64 11.69
CA ARG A 281 -29.45 -4.62 12.47
C ARG A 281 -28.56 -5.50 13.34
N ASP A 282 -27.43 -5.97 12.82
CA ASP A 282 -26.50 -6.81 13.58
C ASP A 282 -25.88 -6.04 14.77
N ILE A 283 -25.61 -4.74 14.62
CA ILE A 283 -25.21 -3.87 15.74
C ILE A 283 -26.33 -3.81 16.79
N THR A 284 -27.57 -3.52 16.39
CA THR A 284 -28.70 -3.44 17.34
C THR A 284 -28.92 -4.76 18.09
N ALA A 285 -28.72 -5.90 17.43
CA ALA A 285 -28.83 -7.22 18.03
C ALA A 285 -27.81 -7.48 19.14
N THR A 286 -26.67 -6.77 19.16
CA THR A 286 -25.72 -6.86 20.27
C THR A 286 -26.18 -6.13 21.52
N GLY A 287 -26.94 -5.04 21.38
CA GLY A 287 -27.23 -4.11 22.47
C GLY A 287 -25.98 -3.43 23.07
N LEU A 288 -24.82 -3.52 22.42
CA LEU A 288 -23.54 -3.01 22.90
C LEU A 288 -23.09 -1.82 22.04
N PRO A 289 -22.76 -0.67 22.64
CA PRO A 289 -22.34 0.49 21.87
C PRO A 289 -20.90 0.38 21.37
N LEU A 290 -20.62 1.09 20.29
CA LEU A 290 -19.29 1.18 19.68
C LEU A 290 -19.05 2.57 19.07
N VAL A 291 -17.79 2.92 18.88
CA VAL A 291 -17.39 4.07 18.08
C VAL A 291 -17.11 3.60 16.66
N ILE A 292 -17.70 4.24 15.65
CA ILE A 292 -17.39 4.00 14.24
C ILE A 292 -16.63 5.21 13.69
N ARG A 293 -15.40 4.97 13.25
CA ARG A 293 -14.58 5.88 12.45
C ARG A 293 -14.72 5.49 10.98
N PHE A 294 -15.78 5.99 10.36
CA PHE A 294 -16.16 5.61 9.00
C PHE A 294 -15.32 6.38 7.97
N ASP A 295 -14.81 5.68 6.94
CA ASP A 295 -14.14 6.25 5.77
C ASP A 295 -13.21 7.42 6.11
N HIS A 296 -12.32 7.14 7.06
CA HIS A 296 -11.36 8.08 7.65
C HIS A 296 -10.37 8.66 6.63
N GLU A 297 -9.68 9.74 6.99
CA GLU A 297 -8.66 10.37 6.13
C GLU A 297 -9.14 10.75 4.73
N MET A 298 -10.42 11.06 4.60
CA MET A 298 -11.08 11.37 3.32
C MET A 298 -10.44 12.54 2.57
N ASN A 299 -9.80 13.47 3.28
CA ASN A 299 -9.02 14.58 2.72
C ASN A 299 -7.64 14.16 2.18
N GLY A 300 -7.29 12.87 2.23
CA GLY A 300 -6.15 12.28 1.54
C GLY A 300 -6.44 11.95 0.07
N SER A 301 -5.59 11.11 -0.53
CA SER A 301 -5.75 10.62 -1.92
C SER A 301 -5.43 9.13 -2.11
N TRP A 302 -5.19 8.43 -1.00
CA TRP A 302 -4.74 7.03 -0.97
C TRP A 302 -5.88 6.03 -0.72
N TYR A 303 -7.09 6.52 -0.41
CA TYR A 303 -8.26 5.68 -0.16
C TYR A 303 -9.32 5.82 -1.27
N PRO A 304 -10.14 4.79 -1.50
CA PRO A 304 -11.12 4.79 -2.58
C PRO A 304 -12.30 5.74 -2.36
N TRP A 305 -12.53 6.15 -1.10
CA TRP A 305 -13.51 7.17 -0.70
C TRP A 305 -12.96 8.61 -0.73
N SER A 306 -11.69 8.82 -1.08
CA SER A 306 -11.17 10.16 -1.36
C SER A 306 -11.88 10.74 -2.60
N GLU A 307 -12.12 12.05 -2.64
CA GLU A 307 -12.75 12.69 -3.81
C GLU A 307 -11.71 13.09 -4.87
N ILE A 308 -10.53 13.51 -4.42
CA ILE A 308 -9.53 14.20 -5.26
C ILE A 308 -8.15 13.54 -5.08
N ARG A 309 -7.45 13.35 -6.19
CA ARG A 309 -6.03 12.96 -6.23
C ARG A 309 -5.16 14.19 -6.02
N GLY A 310 -4.36 14.18 -4.96
CA GLY A 310 -3.60 15.35 -4.53
C GLY A 310 -2.53 15.84 -5.52
N TRP A 311 -2.00 14.97 -6.39
CA TRP A 311 -0.89 15.32 -7.29
C TRP A 311 -1.31 15.91 -8.63
N ASP A 312 -2.52 15.62 -9.12
CA ASP A 312 -3.03 16.13 -10.41
C ASP A 312 -4.40 16.81 -10.31
N GLY A 313 -5.02 16.81 -9.12
CA GLY A 313 -6.38 17.33 -8.91
C GLY A 313 -7.46 16.49 -9.57
N GLY A 314 -7.12 15.31 -10.11
CA GLY A 314 -8.05 14.41 -10.77
C GLY A 314 -8.99 13.72 -9.79
N SER A 315 -10.07 13.15 -10.30
CA SER A 315 -11.02 12.37 -9.49
C SER A 315 -10.44 10.99 -9.14
N VAL A 316 -10.66 10.55 -7.89
CA VAL A 316 -10.48 9.14 -7.47
C VAL A 316 -11.78 8.40 -7.78
N ASN A 317 -11.73 7.26 -8.49
CA ASN A 317 -12.91 6.42 -8.79
C ASN A 317 -14.13 7.12 -9.43
N GLY A 318 -13.97 8.31 -10.03
CA GLY A 318 -15.09 9.10 -10.52
C GLY A 318 -15.85 9.87 -9.42
N ASN A 319 -15.36 9.84 -8.18
CA ASN A 319 -15.87 10.60 -7.05
C ASN A 319 -15.79 12.11 -7.34
N LYS A 320 -16.82 12.85 -6.92
CA LYS A 320 -16.97 14.28 -7.17
C LYS A 320 -16.96 15.06 -5.85
N PRO A 321 -16.54 16.33 -5.87
CA PRO A 321 -16.62 17.21 -4.71
C PRO A 321 -18.00 17.18 -4.04
N GLY A 322 -18.03 16.90 -2.73
CA GLY A 322 -19.24 16.84 -1.90
C GLY A 322 -19.92 15.47 -1.81
N GLN A 323 -19.54 14.49 -2.63
CA GLN A 323 -20.10 13.14 -2.56
C GLN A 323 -19.72 12.41 -1.27
N TYR A 324 -18.59 12.74 -0.65
CA TYR A 324 -18.21 12.16 0.64
C TYR A 324 -19.24 12.54 1.72
N VAL A 325 -19.66 13.80 1.74
CA VAL A 325 -20.69 14.29 2.66
C VAL A 325 -22.03 13.60 2.39
N GLU A 326 -22.43 13.50 1.12
CA GLU A 326 -23.67 12.83 0.73
C GLU A 326 -23.65 11.34 1.12
N MET A 327 -22.53 10.65 0.89
CA MET A 327 -22.31 9.26 1.24
C MET A 327 -22.34 9.03 2.76
N TRP A 328 -21.65 9.87 3.54
CA TRP A 328 -21.67 9.78 5.00
C TRP A 328 -23.09 9.87 5.55
N ARG A 329 -23.86 10.86 5.07
CA ARG A 329 -25.25 11.07 5.51
C ARG A 329 -26.14 9.89 5.15
N HIS A 330 -26.00 9.37 3.92
CA HIS A 330 -26.73 8.19 3.46
C HIS A 330 -26.52 6.98 4.38
N VAL A 331 -25.26 6.66 4.70
CA VAL A 331 -24.92 5.55 5.60
C VAL A 331 -25.46 5.79 7.02
N HIS A 332 -25.31 7.00 7.54
CA HIS A 332 -25.85 7.37 8.86
C HIS A 332 -27.38 7.26 8.92
N ASP A 333 -28.08 7.69 7.87
CA ASP A 333 -29.54 7.66 7.81
C ASP A 333 -30.08 6.22 7.72
N ILE A 334 -29.36 5.30 7.07
CA ILE A 334 -29.66 3.87 7.11
C ILE A 334 -29.52 3.32 8.54
N PHE A 335 -28.46 3.71 9.25
CA PHE A 335 -28.25 3.28 10.63
C PHE A 335 -29.31 3.86 11.58
N GLU A 336 -29.74 5.10 11.35
CA GLU A 336 -30.87 5.71 12.07
C GLU A 336 -32.16 4.91 11.84
N ALA A 337 -32.46 4.55 10.59
CA ALA A 337 -33.68 3.82 10.23
C ALA A 337 -33.78 2.44 10.90
N GLU A 338 -32.64 1.80 11.17
CA GLU A 338 -32.57 0.51 11.89
C GLU A 338 -32.43 0.68 13.41
N GLY A 339 -32.32 1.91 13.93
CA GLY A 339 -32.12 2.20 15.36
C GLY A 339 -30.69 1.97 15.86
N ALA A 340 -29.72 1.76 14.97
CA ALA A 340 -28.33 1.53 15.35
C ALA A 340 -27.63 2.78 15.92
N ASN A 341 -28.12 3.97 15.59
CA ASN A 341 -27.57 5.23 16.10
C ASN A 341 -27.71 5.43 17.61
N ASP A 342 -28.58 4.68 18.29
CA ASP A 342 -28.63 4.64 19.76
C ASP A 342 -27.38 3.96 20.38
N LEU A 343 -26.67 3.16 19.59
CA LEU A 343 -25.47 2.40 20.00
C LEU A 343 -24.18 2.91 19.34
N VAL A 344 -24.27 3.59 18.19
CA VAL A 344 -23.10 4.06 17.44
C VAL A 344 -22.73 5.49 17.81
N VAL A 345 -21.47 5.69 18.20
CA VAL A 345 -20.83 7.02 18.25
C VAL A 345 -20.11 7.25 16.92
N TRP A 346 -20.53 8.28 16.18
CA TRP A 346 -19.94 8.61 14.87
C TRP A 346 -18.70 9.50 15.01
N LEU A 347 -17.54 8.96 14.66
CA LEU A 347 -16.24 9.65 14.72
C LEU A 347 -15.79 10.10 13.32
N TRP A 348 -15.92 11.38 13.03
CA TRP A 348 -15.42 11.99 11.78
C TRP A 348 -13.95 12.39 11.93
N ALA A 349 -13.05 11.73 11.19
CA ALA A 349 -11.61 11.85 11.39
C ALA A 349 -10.82 12.05 10.07
N PRO A 350 -10.59 13.29 9.63
CA PRO A 350 -9.65 13.60 8.54
C PRO A 350 -8.18 13.28 8.90
N ASN A 351 -7.30 13.26 7.90
CA ASN A 351 -5.85 13.24 8.12
C ASN A 351 -5.32 14.66 8.37
N ARG A 352 -4.16 14.79 9.02
CA ARG A 352 -3.49 16.08 9.22
C ARG A 352 -3.22 16.79 7.88
N VAL A 353 -3.44 18.10 7.85
CA VAL A 353 -3.17 18.91 6.64
C VAL A 353 -1.71 19.33 6.54
N ASN A 354 -1.04 19.51 7.69
CA ASN A 354 0.30 20.06 7.70
C ASN A 354 1.30 19.22 6.89
N LYS A 355 2.04 19.90 6.00
CA LYS A 355 3.11 19.33 5.16
C LYS A 355 2.69 18.15 4.28
N ILE A 356 1.41 17.98 4.00
CA ILE A 356 0.93 17.07 2.96
C ILE A 356 0.50 17.92 1.76
N PRO A 357 1.22 17.84 0.63
CA PRO A 357 0.90 18.65 -0.55
C PRO A 357 -0.55 18.46 -1.00
N SER A 358 -1.21 19.57 -1.30
CA SER A 358 -2.55 19.61 -1.90
C SER A 358 -3.65 18.93 -1.08
N GLN A 359 -3.50 18.80 0.24
CA GLN A 359 -4.60 18.30 1.07
C GLN A 359 -5.74 19.33 1.14
N PRO A 360 -6.98 18.96 0.77
CA PRO A 360 -8.11 19.85 0.90
C PRO A 360 -8.44 20.14 2.37
N HIS A 361 -9.07 21.29 2.59
CA HIS A 361 -9.45 21.72 3.93
C HIS A 361 -10.51 20.77 4.52
N PRO A 362 -10.36 20.26 5.76
CA PRO A 362 -11.25 19.25 6.33
C PRO A 362 -12.74 19.63 6.29
N ARG A 363 -13.07 20.92 6.49
CA ARG A 363 -14.44 21.45 6.43
C ARG A 363 -15.22 21.05 5.15
N GLN A 364 -14.54 20.81 4.03
CA GLN A 364 -15.19 20.37 2.78
C GLN A 364 -15.88 19.01 2.91
N PHE A 365 -15.43 18.18 3.85
CA PHE A 365 -15.91 16.81 4.07
C PHE A 365 -16.74 16.66 5.34
N TYR A 366 -17.04 17.75 6.06
CA TYR A 366 -17.77 17.68 7.31
C TYR A 366 -19.27 17.49 7.04
N PRO A 367 -19.90 16.40 7.50
CA PRO A 367 -21.26 16.06 7.12
C PRO A 367 -22.33 16.83 7.90
N GLY A 368 -21.96 17.56 8.95
CA GLY A 368 -22.89 18.36 9.75
C GLY A 368 -22.94 17.90 11.22
N PRO A 369 -23.34 18.80 12.13
CA PRO A 369 -23.35 18.53 13.58
C PRO A 369 -24.30 17.41 14.03
N GLU A 370 -25.33 17.11 13.24
CA GLU A 370 -26.30 16.05 13.45
C GLU A 370 -25.78 14.65 13.05
N TYR A 371 -24.74 14.59 12.22
CA TYR A 371 -24.16 13.35 11.67
C TYR A 371 -22.85 12.93 12.34
N VAL A 372 -22.36 13.73 13.29
CA VAL A 372 -21.04 13.55 13.93
C VAL A 372 -21.19 13.71 15.43
N ASP A 373 -20.77 12.69 16.16
CA ASP A 373 -20.73 12.73 17.62
C ASP A 373 -19.36 13.22 18.10
N TRP A 374 -18.29 12.65 17.54
CA TRP A 374 -16.89 12.96 17.84
C TRP A 374 -16.15 13.41 16.59
N VAL A 375 -15.19 14.30 16.79
CA VAL A 375 -14.26 14.72 15.75
C VAL A 375 -12.91 14.08 16.06
N GLY A 376 -12.12 13.79 15.04
CA GLY A 376 -10.77 13.29 15.23
C GLY A 376 -9.81 13.70 14.15
N MET A 377 -8.62 13.13 14.21
CA MET A 377 -7.74 13.09 13.05
C MET A 377 -6.78 11.92 13.12
N SER A 378 -6.27 11.53 11.97
CA SER A 378 -5.02 10.78 11.90
C SER A 378 -3.83 11.73 11.79
N GLY A 379 -2.80 11.52 12.60
CA GLY A 379 -1.63 12.40 12.62
C GLY A 379 -0.39 11.73 13.19
N TYR A 380 0.59 11.51 12.34
CA TYR A 380 1.82 10.76 12.64
C TYR A 380 3.05 11.64 12.58
N TYR A 381 4.04 11.46 13.45
CA TYR A 381 5.39 11.99 13.21
C TYR A 381 6.13 11.11 12.21
N ARG A 382 6.28 11.57 10.96
CA ARG A 382 6.76 10.77 9.83
C ARG A 382 8.22 11.07 9.48
N PRO A 383 8.92 10.15 8.79
CA PRO A 383 10.23 10.47 8.23
C PRO A 383 10.15 11.67 7.29
N GLY A 384 10.99 12.68 7.51
CA GLY A 384 10.96 13.94 6.75
C GLY A 384 10.28 15.09 7.48
N ASP A 385 9.53 14.82 8.55
CA ASP A 385 9.04 15.88 9.44
C ASP A 385 10.25 16.54 10.15
N PRO A 386 10.43 17.88 10.02
CA PRO A 386 11.65 18.56 10.45
C PRO A 386 11.76 18.71 11.96
N VAL A 387 10.61 18.77 12.66
CA VAL A 387 10.56 19.10 14.08
C VAL A 387 9.73 18.04 14.82
N PRO A 388 10.30 17.33 15.81
CA PRO A 388 9.60 16.28 16.55
C PRO A 388 8.73 16.90 17.67
N THR A 389 7.72 17.70 17.31
CA THR A 389 6.83 18.34 18.28
C THR A 389 5.35 18.14 17.96
N PHE A 390 4.52 18.28 19.00
CA PHE A 390 3.06 18.34 18.88
C PHE A 390 2.63 19.43 17.89
N ASP A 391 3.19 20.64 18.01
CA ASP A 391 2.74 21.77 17.20
C ASP A 391 3.06 21.58 15.72
N ASP A 392 4.23 21.00 15.39
CA ASP A 392 4.56 20.65 14.01
C ASP A 392 3.62 19.58 13.45
N THR A 393 3.02 18.73 14.28
CA THR A 393 2.09 17.70 13.79
C THR A 393 0.64 18.20 13.71
N TYR A 394 0.20 18.99 14.69
CA TYR A 394 -1.24 19.19 14.96
C TYR A 394 -1.70 20.65 14.92
N ALA A 395 -0.82 21.64 15.11
CA ALA A 395 -1.24 23.04 15.32
C ALA A 395 -1.96 23.66 14.11
N MET A 396 -1.69 23.18 12.90
CA MET A 396 -2.40 23.62 11.70
C MET A 396 -3.80 23.00 11.58
N THR A 397 -3.94 21.71 11.92
CA THR A 397 -5.19 20.97 11.69
C THR A 397 -6.20 21.20 12.81
N LEU A 398 -5.77 21.31 14.07
CA LEU A 398 -6.68 21.46 15.22
C LEU A 398 -7.64 22.66 15.09
N PRO A 399 -7.19 23.88 14.73
CA PRO A 399 -8.10 24.99 14.50
C PRO A 399 -9.11 24.72 13.38
N MET A 400 -8.71 24.03 12.31
CA MET A 400 -9.61 23.67 11.20
C MET A 400 -10.72 22.71 11.65
N LEU A 401 -10.39 21.76 12.54
CA LEU A 401 -11.39 20.87 13.13
C LEU A 401 -12.37 21.63 14.01
N ARG A 402 -11.86 22.50 14.88
CA ARG A 402 -12.68 23.34 15.77
C ARG A 402 -13.59 24.28 14.98
N GLU A 403 -13.15 24.75 13.81
CA GLU A 403 -13.96 25.56 12.89
C GLU A 403 -15.03 24.73 12.17
N ALA A 404 -14.68 23.53 11.70
CA ALA A 404 -15.61 22.65 11.00
C ALA A 404 -16.72 22.14 11.92
N ALA A 405 -16.37 21.79 13.16
CA ALA A 405 -17.26 21.14 14.12
C ALA A 405 -17.18 21.79 15.52
N PRO A 406 -17.66 23.03 15.69
CA PRO A 406 -17.54 23.77 16.94
C PRO A 406 -18.16 23.01 18.13
N GLY A 407 -17.40 22.92 19.23
CA GLY A 407 -17.86 22.33 20.49
C GLY A 407 -17.90 20.79 20.53
N LYS A 408 -17.58 20.10 19.43
CA LYS A 408 -17.44 18.64 19.43
C LYS A 408 -16.09 18.23 20.05
N PRO A 409 -16.05 17.20 20.90
CA PRO A 409 -14.79 16.73 21.47
C PRO A 409 -13.89 16.11 20.38
N ILE A 410 -12.58 16.24 20.57
CA ILE A 410 -11.57 15.76 19.63
C ILE A 410 -10.90 14.50 20.19
N PHE A 411 -11.01 13.38 19.48
CA PHE A 411 -10.23 12.18 19.74
C PHE A 411 -9.15 12.05 18.65
N LEU A 412 -7.86 12.10 18.99
CA LEU A 412 -6.78 11.90 18.01
C LEU A 412 -6.76 10.43 17.60
N ALA A 413 -7.58 10.08 16.62
CA ALA A 413 -8.08 8.74 16.37
C ALA A 413 -7.02 7.71 15.99
N GLU A 414 -5.95 8.16 15.35
CA GLU A 414 -4.84 7.33 14.95
C GLU A 414 -3.55 8.16 14.90
N ILE A 415 -2.66 7.90 15.86
CA ILE A 415 -1.39 8.58 15.96
C ILE A 415 -0.26 7.58 16.13
N GLY A 416 0.95 8.02 15.78
CA GLY A 416 2.16 7.25 15.97
C GLY A 416 3.38 8.08 15.59
N ALA A 417 4.56 7.61 15.95
CA ALA A 417 5.80 8.31 15.66
C ALA A 417 6.88 7.36 15.17
N THR A 418 7.66 7.80 14.18
CA THR A 418 8.69 6.98 13.55
C THR A 418 9.93 6.94 14.43
N GLU A 419 10.60 5.80 14.50
CA GLU A 419 11.94 5.72 15.09
C GLU A 419 13.02 6.29 14.15
N ARG A 420 12.72 6.45 12.86
CA ARG A 420 13.68 6.98 11.90
C ARG A 420 14.06 8.41 12.25
N GLY A 421 15.36 8.66 12.40
CA GLY A 421 15.90 9.94 12.88
C GLY A 421 16.10 10.01 14.40
N GLY A 422 15.68 9.00 15.16
CA GLY A 422 15.97 8.87 16.60
C GLY A 422 15.28 9.92 17.49
N LYS A 423 14.17 10.49 17.02
CA LYS A 423 13.44 11.57 17.72
C LYS A 423 12.08 11.17 18.26
N LYS A 424 11.71 9.88 18.19
CA LYS A 424 10.41 9.38 18.65
C LYS A 424 10.11 9.74 20.10
N ALA A 425 11.03 9.47 21.03
CA ALA A 425 10.85 9.79 22.44
C ALA A 425 10.67 11.30 22.68
N GLN A 426 11.41 12.15 21.96
CA GLN A 426 11.25 13.61 22.02
C GLN A 426 9.86 14.04 21.55
N TRP A 427 9.39 13.47 20.44
CA TRP A 427 8.05 13.74 19.93
C TRP A 427 6.97 13.27 20.91
N ILE A 428 7.11 12.08 21.51
CA ILE A 428 6.17 11.57 22.52
C ILE A 428 6.09 12.51 23.73
N SER A 429 7.22 12.96 24.27
CA SER A 429 7.22 13.94 25.36
C SER A 429 6.49 15.23 24.95
N SER A 430 6.77 15.74 23.75
CA SER A 430 6.10 16.94 23.22
C SER A 430 4.60 16.74 22.96
N LEU A 431 4.17 15.55 22.52
CA LEU A 431 2.76 15.18 22.38
C LEU A 431 2.04 15.37 23.70
N PHE A 432 2.54 14.77 24.79
CA PHE A 432 1.90 14.89 26.09
C PHE A 432 1.99 16.31 26.69
N ASP A 433 3.06 17.05 26.41
CA ASP A 433 3.12 18.49 26.76
C ASP A 433 2.02 19.27 26.04
N GLY A 434 1.79 18.99 24.76
CA GLY A 434 0.73 19.62 23.97
C GLY A 434 -0.68 19.24 24.43
N LEU A 435 -0.91 17.97 24.75
CA LEU A 435 -2.19 17.48 25.29
C LEU A 435 -2.51 18.08 26.67
N ALA A 436 -1.50 18.41 27.48
CA ALA A 436 -1.68 19.01 28.79
C ALA A 436 -2.04 20.50 28.75
N ARG A 437 -1.96 21.16 27.60
CA ARG A 437 -2.21 22.61 27.51
C ARG A 437 -3.70 22.92 27.60
N PRO A 438 -4.14 23.95 28.36
CA PRO A 438 -5.56 24.25 28.57
C PRO A 438 -6.35 24.50 27.27
N GLU A 439 -5.74 25.09 26.24
CA GLU A 439 -6.36 25.32 24.94
C GLU A 439 -6.64 24.03 24.15
N ASN A 440 -6.12 22.88 24.61
CA ASN A 440 -6.34 21.55 24.06
C ASN A 440 -7.21 20.67 24.98
N SER A 441 -7.92 21.27 25.94
CA SER A 441 -8.82 20.55 26.85
C SER A 441 -10.03 19.89 26.16
N ASP A 442 -10.33 20.28 24.92
CA ASP A 442 -11.29 19.64 24.04
C ASP A 442 -10.77 18.34 23.42
N ILE A 443 -9.47 18.04 23.54
CA ILE A 443 -8.88 16.75 23.14
C ILE A 443 -9.15 15.72 24.24
N ILE A 444 -10.10 14.82 23.99
CA ILE A 444 -10.58 13.84 24.96
C ILE A 444 -9.74 12.56 25.01
N GLY A 445 -8.79 12.37 24.09
CA GLY A 445 -7.91 11.21 24.11
C GLY A 445 -7.13 10.98 22.82
N ILE A 446 -6.40 9.87 22.80
CA ILE A 446 -5.54 9.44 21.70
C ILE A 446 -5.77 7.97 21.37
N GLY A 447 -5.72 7.61 20.09
CA GLY A 447 -5.63 6.24 19.60
C GLY A 447 -4.22 5.97 19.08
N TRP A 448 -3.41 5.21 19.82
CA TRP A 448 -2.05 4.89 19.39
C TRP A 448 -2.05 3.69 18.43
N PHE A 449 -1.51 3.88 17.24
CA PHE A 449 -1.34 2.83 16.24
C PHE A 449 -0.04 2.07 16.49
N SER A 450 -0.08 1.01 17.30
CA SER A 450 1.10 0.27 17.74
C SER A 450 1.44 -0.87 16.79
N LEU A 451 1.79 -0.53 15.54
CA LEU A 451 2.13 -1.51 14.51
C LEU A 451 3.43 -1.15 13.77
N ALA A 452 4.11 -2.16 13.24
CA ALA A 452 5.22 -1.96 12.30
C ALA A 452 4.70 -2.21 10.88
N VAL A 453 4.60 -1.16 10.07
CA VAL A 453 4.04 -1.22 8.72
C VAL A 453 5.14 -1.06 7.70
N THR A 454 5.23 -2.01 6.77
CA THR A 454 6.15 -1.92 5.63
C THR A 454 5.40 -1.44 4.40
N SER A 455 5.67 -0.22 3.97
CA SER A 455 5.16 0.36 2.71
C SER A 455 6.23 0.31 1.62
N GLY A 456 5.80 0.26 0.36
CA GLY A 456 6.69 0.36 -0.80
C GLY A 456 6.37 1.61 -1.60
N GLU A 457 7.39 2.41 -1.92
CA GLU A 457 7.33 3.44 -2.95
C GLU A 457 8.53 3.26 -3.88
N GLY A 458 8.29 3.15 -5.19
CA GLY A 458 9.37 2.95 -6.18
C GLY A 458 10.13 1.63 -6.00
N SER A 459 11.47 1.68 -6.03
CA SER A 459 12.37 0.52 -5.99
C SER A 459 12.74 0.03 -4.58
N GLY A 460 12.11 0.54 -3.52
CA GLY A 460 12.43 0.18 -2.13
C GLY A 460 11.21 -0.06 -1.24
N ARG A 461 11.36 -0.96 -0.27
CA ARG A 461 10.44 -1.13 0.86
C ARG A 461 10.98 -0.36 2.06
N SER A 462 10.14 0.43 2.72
CA SER A 462 10.44 1.10 3.98
C SER A 462 9.51 0.62 5.08
N THR A 463 10.06 0.16 6.19
CA THR A 463 9.29 -0.17 7.39
C THR A 463 9.22 1.05 8.30
N ASN A 464 8.01 1.54 8.56
CA ASN A 464 7.73 2.50 9.60
C ASN A 464 7.32 1.74 10.87
N ASP A 465 8.10 1.91 11.94
CA ASP A 465 7.83 1.28 13.22
C ASP A 465 7.08 2.25 14.16
N TRP A 466 5.75 2.16 14.15
CA TRP A 466 4.88 3.01 14.97
C TRP A 466 4.67 2.45 16.38
N ARG A 467 5.08 1.20 16.64
CA ARG A 467 4.90 0.51 17.92
C ARG A 467 5.32 1.37 19.10
N LEU A 468 4.47 1.48 20.13
CA LEU A 468 4.77 2.29 21.30
C LEU A 468 5.97 1.73 22.08
N ASP A 469 6.12 0.41 22.02
CA ASP A 469 7.19 -0.39 22.63
C ASP A 469 8.41 -0.61 21.72
N SER A 470 8.56 0.17 20.64
CA SER A 470 9.69 0.04 19.70
C SER A 470 11.07 0.31 20.32
N SER A 471 11.15 1.09 21.41
CA SER A 471 12.39 1.32 22.16
C SER A 471 12.15 1.66 23.64
N PRO A 472 13.11 1.38 24.53
CA PRO A 472 13.00 1.75 25.95
C PRO A 472 12.82 3.26 26.19
N GLN A 473 13.37 4.10 25.32
CA GLN A 473 13.21 5.56 25.39
C GLN A 473 11.79 5.99 25.06
N SER A 474 11.20 5.44 23.99
CA SER A 474 9.82 5.71 23.59
C SER A 474 8.83 5.25 24.66
N LEU A 475 9.05 4.07 25.25
CA LEU A 475 8.24 3.55 26.36
C LEU A 475 8.27 4.45 27.59
N ARG A 476 9.46 4.86 28.04
CA ARG A 476 9.58 5.76 29.19
C ARG A 476 8.87 7.09 28.95
N ALA A 477 9.10 7.70 27.78
CA ALA A 477 8.44 8.95 27.42
C ALA A 477 6.90 8.81 27.41
N ALA A 478 6.39 7.68 26.93
CA ALA A 478 4.96 7.40 26.91
C ALA A 478 4.40 7.16 28.32
N ALA A 479 5.06 6.33 29.13
CA ALA A 479 4.66 6.05 30.51
C ALA A 479 4.63 7.33 31.36
N ASP A 480 5.67 8.17 31.28
CA ASP A 480 5.72 9.46 31.96
C ASP A 480 4.58 10.40 31.50
N GLY A 481 4.30 10.39 30.19
CA GLY A 481 3.22 11.15 29.58
C GLY A 481 1.83 10.74 30.09
N PHE A 482 1.53 9.43 30.09
CA PHE A 482 0.27 8.90 30.62
C PHE A 482 0.11 9.18 32.11
N ALA A 483 1.16 8.98 32.90
CA ALA A 483 1.14 9.24 34.34
C ALA A 483 0.84 10.72 34.65
N ARG A 484 1.42 11.65 33.89
CA ARG A 484 1.27 13.09 34.08
C ARG A 484 -0.08 13.64 33.62
N THR A 485 -0.62 13.12 32.51
CA THR A 485 -1.86 13.65 31.90
C THR A 485 -3.12 12.96 32.41
N GLY A 486 -2.99 11.77 33.01
CA GLY A 486 -4.13 10.96 33.45
C GLY A 486 -4.84 10.23 32.30
N ILE A 487 -4.34 10.32 31.06
CA ILE A 487 -4.87 9.58 29.91
C ILE A 487 -4.70 8.07 30.14
N GLY A 488 -5.75 7.29 29.87
CA GLY A 488 -5.80 5.85 30.15
C GLY A 488 -6.28 5.54 31.57
N LEU A 489 -6.47 4.26 31.87
CA LEU A 489 -6.78 3.80 33.22
C LEU A 489 -5.50 3.46 33.99
N PRO A 490 -5.39 3.81 35.28
CA PRO A 490 -4.31 3.34 36.12
C PRO A 490 -4.24 1.81 36.11
N ARG A 491 -3.02 1.26 36.08
CA ARG A 491 -2.80 -0.16 36.27
C ARG A 491 -2.59 -0.41 37.78
N PRO A 492 -3.37 -1.31 38.41
CA PRO A 492 -3.31 -1.57 39.85
C PRO A 492 -2.03 -2.27 40.31
#